data_AF-A0A377XSW7-F1
#
_entry.id   AF-A0A377XSW7-F1
#
_cell.length_a   1.000
_cell.length_b   1.000
_cell.length_c   1.000
_cell.angle_alpha   90.00
_cell.angle_beta   90.00
_cell.angle_gamma   90.00
#
_symmetry.space_group_name_H-M   'P 1'
#
loop_
_entity.id
_entity.type
_entity.pdbx_description
1 polymer ?
#
loop_
_entity_poly.entity_id
_entity_poly.type
_entity_poly.pdbx_seq_one_letter_code
_entity_poly.pdbx_strand_id
1 'polypeptide(L)'
;MLHTIGSHGPTYYNRYPAAFRKFTPTCDTNEIQGCTREQLTNTYDNTILYVDYVVDKAIKLLQSKQDKFTTSLVYLSDHGESLGEDGVYLHVLPYSIAPDTQKHVPMALWLSRRLPAALRYFAHCLQQRAQKENYSQDNLFSTLLGLLGVSTREYQAADDILTPCREAG
;
A
#
# COMPACT_ATOMS: atom_id res chain seq x y z
N MET A 1 6.89 -3.16 12.63
CA MET A 1 5.72 -3.17 11.74
C MET A 1 4.76 -2.10 12.23
N LEU A 2 4.21 -1.27 11.34
CA LEU A 2 3.21 -0.27 11.66
C LEU A 2 1.88 -0.74 11.06
N HIS A 3 0.92 -1.08 11.91
CA HIS A 3 -0.44 -1.44 11.48
C HIS A 3 -1.33 -0.21 11.62
N THR A 4 -1.82 0.31 10.50
CA THR A 4 -2.57 1.56 10.47
C THR A 4 -4.06 1.31 10.32
N ILE A 5 -4.89 2.19 10.90
CA ILE A 5 -6.33 2.21 10.62
C ILE A 5 -6.67 2.64 9.19
N GLY A 6 -5.72 3.28 8.49
CA GLY A 6 -5.83 3.62 7.07
C GLY A 6 -7.15 4.30 6.70
N SER A 7 -7.83 3.71 5.73
CA SER A 7 -9.09 4.20 5.16
C SER A 7 -10.33 3.54 5.76
N HIS A 8 -10.22 2.91 6.94
CA HIS A 8 -11.31 2.12 7.52
C HIS A 8 -12.60 2.91 7.76
N GLY A 9 -13.70 2.43 7.16
CA GLY A 9 -15.07 2.94 7.30
C GLY A 9 -15.84 2.44 8.53
N PRO A 10 -17.14 2.74 8.66
CA PRO A 10 -17.86 3.76 7.89
C PRO A 10 -17.51 5.20 8.31
N THR A 11 -16.72 5.39 9.38
CA THR A 11 -16.35 6.73 9.88
C THR A 11 -15.14 7.34 9.15
N TYR A 12 -15.14 7.31 7.81
CA TYR A 12 -14.01 7.77 6.99
C TYR A 12 -13.55 9.21 7.34
N TYR A 13 -14.50 10.08 7.70
CA TYR A 13 -14.23 11.46 8.12
C TYR A 13 -13.35 11.59 9.38
N ASN A 14 -13.23 10.52 10.19
CA ASN A 14 -12.35 10.46 11.36
C ASN A 14 -10.94 9.91 11.03
N ARG A 15 -10.60 9.70 9.75
CA ARG A 15 -9.29 9.18 9.32
C ARG A 15 -8.28 10.27 8.98
N TYR A 16 -8.71 11.53 8.87
CA TYR A 16 -7.85 12.63 8.47
C TYR A 16 -8.17 13.91 9.26
N PRO A 17 -7.17 14.75 9.61
CA PRO A 17 -7.43 16.04 10.23
C PRO A 17 -7.88 17.07 9.19
N ALA A 18 -8.43 18.21 9.65
CA ALA A 18 -8.99 19.25 8.78
C ALA A 18 -8.06 19.73 7.65
N ALA A 19 -6.74 19.74 7.87
CA ALA A 19 -5.75 20.12 6.85
C ALA A 19 -5.75 19.21 5.59
N PHE A 20 -6.27 17.98 5.74
CA PHE A 20 -6.36 16.95 4.70
C PHE A 20 -7.77 16.82 4.12
N ARG A 21 -8.72 17.64 4.58
CA ARG A 21 -10.05 17.75 3.96
C ARG A 21 -9.97 18.59 2.68
N LYS A 22 -9.40 18.01 1.63
CA LYS A 22 -9.17 18.69 0.33
C LYS A 22 -10.35 18.52 -0.61
N PHE A 23 -10.92 17.33 -0.66
CA PHE A 23 -12.06 17.01 -1.51
C PHE A 23 -13.35 17.22 -0.73
N THR A 24 -14.26 18.02 -1.29
CA THR A 24 -15.52 18.44 -0.66
C THR A 24 -16.63 18.55 -1.71
N PRO A 25 -17.91 18.32 -1.37
CA PRO A 25 -18.43 18.04 -0.02
C PRO A 25 -18.05 16.66 0.50
N THR A 26 -18.11 16.44 1.82
CA THR A 26 -17.81 15.16 2.48
C THR A 26 -19.05 14.56 3.16
N CYS A 27 -18.92 13.30 3.57
CA CYS A 27 -19.88 12.49 4.31
C CYS A 27 -19.40 12.37 5.78
N ASP A 28 -19.84 13.29 6.62
CA ASP A 28 -19.39 13.41 8.02
C ASP A 28 -20.34 12.64 8.97
N THR A 29 -20.67 11.40 8.62
CA THR A 29 -21.53 10.48 9.38
C THR A 29 -21.10 9.02 9.19
N ASN A 30 -21.49 8.13 10.10
CA ASN A 30 -21.35 6.67 9.91
C ASN A 30 -22.50 6.06 9.09
N GLU A 31 -23.59 6.80 8.87
CA GLU A 31 -24.73 6.41 8.02
C GLU A 31 -24.41 6.71 6.54
N ILE A 32 -23.34 6.10 6.02
CA ILE A 32 -22.73 6.43 4.72
C ILE A 32 -23.68 6.24 3.52
N GLN A 33 -24.72 5.44 3.66
CA GLN A 33 -25.74 5.20 2.64
C GLN A 33 -26.67 6.41 2.43
N GLY A 34 -26.74 7.32 3.41
CA GLY A 34 -27.50 8.57 3.30
C GLY A 34 -26.74 9.69 2.56
N CYS A 35 -25.44 9.51 2.34
CA CYS A 35 -24.61 10.46 1.60
C CYS A 35 -24.69 10.23 0.10
N THR A 36 -24.43 11.26 -0.70
CA THR A 36 -24.20 11.05 -2.13
C THR A 36 -22.91 10.26 -2.33
N ARG A 37 -22.83 9.51 -3.44
CA ARG A 37 -21.61 8.79 -3.83
C ARG A 37 -20.41 9.74 -3.95
N GLU A 38 -20.61 10.94 -4.48
CA GLU A 38 -19.58 11.97 -4.55
C GLU A 38 -19.07 12.38 -3.15
N GLN A 39 -19.96 12.62 -2.19
CA GLN A 39 -19.56 12.92 -0.81
C GLN A 39 -18.75 11.78 -0.20
N LEU A 40 -19.19 10.54 -0.40
CA LEU A 40 -18.50 9.37 0.13
C LEU A 40 -17.11 9.19 -0.51
N THR A 41 -17.01 9.28 -1.83
CA THR A 41 -15.74 9.23 -2.57
C THR A 41 -14.79 10.34 -2.13
N ASN A 42 -15.25 11.60 -2.06
CA ASN A 42 -14.43 12.71 -1.57
C ASN A 42 -13.91 12.47 -0.13
N THR A 43 -14.76 11.89 0.72
CA THR A 43 -14.38 11.56 2.10
C THR A 43 -13.32 10.46 2.13
N TYR A 44 -13.49 9.43 1.31
CA TYR A 44 -12.52 8.34 1.16
C TYR A 44 -11.18 8.84 0.60
N ASP A 45 -11.19 9.70 -0.42
CA ASP A 45 -9.99 10.26 -1.05
C ASP A 45 -9.17 11.12 -0.06
N ASN A 46 -9.84 11.84 0.85
CA ASN A 46 -9.16 12.55 1.92
C ASN A 46 -8.43 11.59 2.89
N THR A 47 -8.93 10.35 3.08
CA THR A 47 -8.22 9.32 3.85
C THR A 47 -6.95 8.86 3.12
N ILE A 48 -7.01 8.70 1.79
CA ILE A 48 -5.87 8.31 0.96
C ILE A 48 -4.80 9.40 0.98
N LEU A 49 -5.19 10.67 0.89
CA LEU A 49 -4.26 11.79 1.03
C LEU A 49 -3.56 11.79 2.39
N TYR A 50 -4.24 11.38 3.46
CA TYR A 50 -3.61 11.26 4.77
C TYR A 50 -2.69 10.04 4.88
N VAL A 51 -3.05 8.91 4.26
CA VAL A 51 -2.15 7.74 4.13
C VAL A 51 -0.87 8.12 3.39
N ASP A 52 -0.97 8.85 2.28
CA ASP A 52 0.18 9.37 1.53
C ASP A 52 1.12 10.18 2.43
N TYR A 53 0.56 11.11 3.21
CA TYR A 53 1.34 11.90 4.18
C TYR A 53 2.03 11.04 5.25
N VAL A 54 1.34 10.03 5.80
CA VAL A 54 1.92 9.11 6.79
C VAL A 54 3.08 8.31 6.19
N VAL A 55 2.91 7.80 4.96
CA VAL A 55 3.95 7.07 4.22
C VAL A 55 5.14 7.98 3.92
N ASP A 56 4.92 9.22 3.44
CA ASP A 56 5.97 10.21 3.22
C ASP A 56 6.76 10.52 4.50
N LYS A 57 6.08 10.68 5.64
CA LYS A 57 6.74 10.88 6.94
C LYS A 57 7.58 9.69 7.35
N ALA A 58 7.10 8.47 7.12
CA ALA A 58 7.88 7.27 7.39
C ALA A 58 9.12 7.18 6.48
N ILE A 59 8.98 7.48 5.19
CA ILE A 59 10.10 7.54 4.24
C ILE A 59 11.12 8.60 4.69
N LYS A 60 10.69 9.82 5.02
CA LYS A 60 11.59 10.90 5.49
C LYS A 60 12.32 10.52 6.78
N LEU A 61 11.64 9.84 7.71
CA LEU A 61 12.28 9.32 8.91
C LEU A 61 13.38 8.31 8.57
N LEU A 62 13.07 7.31 7.73
CA LEU A 62 14.06 6.32 7.29
C LEU A 62 15.23 6.97 6.55
N GLN A 63 14.94 7.95 5.69
CA GLN A 63 15.94 8.73 4.97
C GLN A 63 16.94 9.42 5.90
N SER A 64 16.46 9.98 7.02
CA SER A 64 17.31 10.63 8.04
C SER A 64 18.27 9.67 8.75
N LYS A 65 18.10 8.35 8.59
CA LYS A 65 18.89 7.30 9.24
C LYS A 65 19.82 6.55 8.28
N GLN A 66 19.82 6.91 6.99
CA GLN A 66 20.55 6.20 5.93
C GLN A 66 22.08 6.22 6.07
N ASP A 67 22.64 7.12 6.88
CA ASP A 67 24.08 7.13 7.14
C ASP A 67 24.51 5.96 8.04
N LYS A 68 23.58 5.44 8.86
CA LYS A 68 23.84 4.37 9.83
C LYS A 68 23.20 3.04 9.44
N PHE A 69 22.06 3.08 8.74
CA PHE A 69 21.29 1.88 8.43
C PHE A 69 20.95 1.80 6.93
N THR A 70 20.92 0.58 6.41
CA THR A 70 20.32 0.27 5.11
C THR A 70 18.81 0.16 5.30
N THR A 71 18.07 1.18 4.88
CA THR A 71 16.62 1.27 5.14
C THR A 71 15.80 1.01 3.88
N SER A 72 14.62 0.43 4.05
CA SER A 72 13.56 0.32 3.04
C SER A 72 12.20 0.49 3.71
N LEU A 73 11.17 0.75 2.90
CA LEU A 73 9.78 0.75 3.32
C LEU A 73 8.95 -0.05 2.31
N VAL A 74 8.12 -0.93 2.83
CA VAL A 74 7.05 -1.61 2.09
C VAL A 74 5.72 -1.11 2.66
N TYR A 75 4.89 -0.54 1.81
CA TYR A 75 3.49 -0.25 2.10
C TYR A 75 2.63 -1.20 1.28
N LEU A 76 1.60 -1.77 1.90
CA LEU A 76 0.64 -2.67 1.28
C LEU A 76 -0.68 -2.55 2.05
N SER A 77 -1.78 -2.34 1.33
CA SER A 77 -3.12 -2.45 1.94
C SER A 77 -3.50 -3.92 2.10
N ASP A 78 -4.23 -4.24 3.16
CA ASP A 78 -4.78 -5.56 3.44
C ASP A 78 -5.94 -5.93 2.50
N HIS A 79 -6.79 -4.97 2.17
CA HIS A 79 -7.82 -5.08 1.13
C HIS A 79 -8.21 -3.68 0.62
N GLY A 80 -9.16 -3.63 -0.32
CA GLY A 80 -9.79 -2.41 -0.81
C GLY A 80 -11.15 -2.15 -0.15
N GLU A 81 -11.98 -1.28 -0.74
CA GLU A 81 -13.23 -0.79 -0.16
C GLU A 81 -14.28 -0.56 -1.26
N SER A 82 -15.54 -0.92 -1.01
CA SER A 82 -16.66 -0.53 -1.88
C SER A 82 -17.33 0.74 -1.34
N LEU A 83 -17.62 1.68 -2.24
CA LEU A 83 -18.12 3.03 -1.95
C LEU A 83 -19.51 3.26 -2.56
N GLY A 84 -20.33 2.20 -2.60
CA GLY A 84 -21.69 2.22 -3.12
C GLY A 84 -21.83 1.77 -4.57
N GLU A 85 -20.78 1.24 -5.21
CA GLU A 85 -20.91 0.57 -6.52
C GLU A 85 -21.94 -0.55 -6.40
N ASP A 86 -22.94 -0.57 -7.28
CA ASP A 86 -23.98 -1.61 -7.31
C ASP A 86 -24.70 -1.84 -5.96
N GLY A 87 -24.76 -0.80 -5.11
CA GLY A 87 -25.35 -0.87 -3.77
C GLY A 87 -24.46 -1.54 -2.72
N VAL A 88 -23.22 -1.89 -3.06
CA VAL A 88 -22.24 -2.50 -2.16
C VAL A 88 -21.45 -1.42 -1.44
N TYR A 89 -21.38 -1.53 -0.12
CA TYR A 89 -20.58 -0.67 0.74
C TYR A 89 -19.63 -1.51 1.59
N LEU A 90 -18.58 -0.85 2.09
CA LEU A 90 -17.58 -1.46 2.94
C LEU A 90 -16.79 -2.57 2.22
N HIS A 91 -16.30 -3.53 2.98
CA HIS A 91 -15.56 -4.71 2.54
C HIS A 91 -16.17 -5.98 3.15
N VAL A 92 -15.44 -7.10 3.15
CA VAL A 92 -15.84 -8.42 3.69
C VAL A 92 -16.81 -9.20 2.78
N LEU A 93 -16.86 -8.91 1.48
CA LEU A 93 -17.51 -9.85 0.56
C LEU A 93 -16.67 -11.13 0.41
N PRO A 94 -17.30 -12.32 0.28
CA PRO A 94 -16.59 -13.55 -0.05
C PRO A 94 -15.75 -13.36 -1.31
N TYR A 95 -14.47 -13.76 -1.27
CA TYR A 95 -13.49 -13.44 -2.32
C TYR A 95 -13.95 -13.83 -3.74
N SER A 96 -14.69 -14.94 -3.88
CA SER A 96 -15.21 -15.44 -5.16
C SER A 96 -16.24 -14.51 -5.82
N ILE A 97 -16.87 -13.61 -5.06
CA ILE A 97 -17.86 -12.63 -5.53
C ILE A 97 -17.47 -11.18 -5.22
N ALA A 98 -16.35 -10.97 -4.52
CA ALA A 98 -15.89 -9.63 -4.17
C ALA A 98 -15.50 -8.84 -5.43
N PRO A 99 -15.94 -7.58 -5.55
CA PRO A 99 -15.56 -6.73 -6.68
C PRO A 99 -14.08 -6.38 -6.61
N ASP A 100 -13.53 -5.93 -7.74
CA ASP A 100 -12.12 -5.52 -7.81
C ASP A 100 -11.81 -4.36 -6.87
N THR A 101 -12.79 -3.52 -6.54
CA THR A 101 -12.65 -2.45 -5.54
C THR A 101 -12.27 -2.96 -4.16
N GLN A 102 -12.57 -4.22 -3.80
CA GLN A 102 -12.17 -4.86 -2.54
C GLN A 102 -10.88 -5.69 -2.65
N LYS A 103 -10.45 -6.08 -3.85
CA LYS A 103 -9.32 -7.00 -4.06
C LYS A 103 -8.06 -6.32 -4.61
N HIS A 104 -8.23 -5.29 -5.43
CA HIS A 104 -7.12 -4.58 -6.06
C HIS A 104 -6.59 -3.52 -5.10
N VAL A 105 -5.41 -3.75 -4.55
CA VAL A 105 -4.82 -2.94 -3.48
C VAL A 105 -3.55 -2.21 -3.90
N PRO A 106 -3.24 -1.04 -3.31
CA PRO A 106 -1.97 -0.39 -3.51
C PRO A 106 -0.85 -1.12 -2.77
N MET A 107 0.30 -1.24 -3.44
CA MET A 107 1.57 -1.61 -2.85
C MET A 107 2.64 -0.61 -3.31
N ALA A 108 3.51 -0.19 -2.39
CA ALA A 108 4.64 0.67 -2.71
C ALA A 108 5.92 0.15 -2.02
N LEU A 109 7.02 0.18 -2.77
CA LEU A 109 8.35 -0.16 -2.28
C LEU A 109 9.25 1.06 -2.42
N TRP A 110 9.77 1.55 -1.30
CA TRP A 110 10.80 2.57 -1.27
C TRP A 110 12.12 1.95 -0.77
N LEU A 111 13.19 2.19 -1.52
CA LEU A 111 14.54 1.71 -1.21
C LEU A 111 15.47 2.91 -0.95
N SER A 112 16.25 2.85 0.12
CA SER A 112 17.31 3.85 0.36
C SER A 112 18.34 3.86 -0.76
N ARG A 113 19.03 4.99 -0.95
CA ARG A 113 20.00 5.18 -2.05
C ARG A 113 21.09 4.11 -2.12
N ARG A 114 21.52 3.57 -0.96
CA ARG A 114 22.59 2.57 -0.88
C ARG A 114 22.12 1.14 -1.15
N LEU A 115 20.81 0.89 -1.03
CA LEU A 115 20.26 -0.46 -1.00
C LEU A 115 20.23 -1.15 -2.38
N PRO A 116 19.85 -0.48 -3.50
CA PRO A 116 19.98 -1.08 -4.82
C PRO A 116 21.40 -1.52 -5.15
N ALA A 117 22.41 -0.73 -4.78
CA ALA A 117 23.82 -1.11 -4.98
C ALA A 117 24.24 -2.27 -4.06
N ALA A 118 23.88 -2.21 -2.78
CA ALA A 118 24.23 -3.24 -1.80
C ALA A 118 23.61 -4.61 -2.13
N LEU A 119 22.39 -4.62 -2.66
CA LEU A 119 21.66 -5.83 -3.03
C LEU A 119 21.71 -6.14 -4.53
N ARG A 120 22.53 -5.38 -5.30
CA ARG A 120 22.74 -5.54 -6.74
C ARG A 120 21.43 -5.59 -7.54
N TYR A 121 20.50 -4.69 -7.23
CA TYR A 121 19.23 -4.55 -7.94
C TYR A 121 19.30 -3.48 -9.03
N PHE A 122 18.70 -3.79 -10.18
CA PHE A 122 18.50 -2.84 -11.26
C PHE A 122 17.20 -2.05 -11.06
N ALA A 123 17.31 -0.80 -10.60
CA ALA A 123 16.16 0.07 -10.31
C ALA A 123 15.20 0.23 -11.51
N HIS A 124 15.74 0.34 -12.72
CA HIS A 124 14.94 0.43 -13.95
C HIS A 124 14.14 -0.85 -14.23
N CYS A 125 14.72 -2.03 -13.98
CA CYS A 125 14.00 -3.30 -14.10
C CYS A 125 12.82 -3.34 -13.12
N LEU A 126 13.04 -2.96 -11.86
CA LEU A 126 11.97 -2.93 -10.85
C LEU A 126 10.82 -2.01 -11.26
N GLN A 127 11.13 -0.81 -11.75
CA GLN A 127 10.11 0.12 -12.24
C GLN A 127 9.33 -0.43 -13.43
N GLN A 128 10.00 -1.08 -14.39
CA GLN A 128 9.32 -1.67 -15.54
C GLN A 128 8.42 -2.84 -15.14
N ARG A 129 8.86 -3.71 -14.24
CA ARG A 129 8.05 -4.84 -13.76
C ARG A 129 6.85 -4.36 -12.96
N ALA A 130 7.03 -3.38 -12.07
CA ALA A 130 5.94 -2.78 -11.30
C ALA A 130 4.81 -2.19 -12.18
N GLN A 131 5.09 -1.82 -13.44
CA GLN A 131 4.09 -1.29 -14.38
C GLN A 131 3.43 -2.35 -15.26
N LYS A 132 4.03 -3.54 -15.39
CA LYS A 132 3.65 -4.53 -16.41
C LYS A 132 3.19 -5.86 -15.84
N GLU A 133 3.68 -6.20 -14.66
CA GLU A 133 3.45 -7.49 -14.03
C GLU A 133 2.31 -7.38 -13.01
N ASN A 134 1.64 -8.50 -12.78
CA ASN A 134 0.62 -8.61 -11.74
C ASN A 134 1.23 -9.28 -10.51
N TYR A 135 0.85 -8.78 -9.34
CA TYR A 135 1.31 -9.29 -8.05
C TYR A 135 0.13 -9.44 -7.09
N SER A 136 0.30 -10.30 -6.09
CA SER A 136 -0.64 -10.47 -4.99
C SER A 136 0.10 -10.35 -3.65
N GLN A 137 -0.64 -10.46 -2.55
CA GLN A 137 -0.05 -10.53 -1.22
C GLN A 137 0.80 -11.81 -1.01
N ASP A 138 0.64 -12.83 -1.85
CA ASP A 138 1.47 -14.05 -1.82
C ASP A 138 2.95 -13.72 -2.00
N ASN A 139 3.26 -12.68 -2.78
CA ASN A 139 4.61 -12.23 -3.03
C ASN A 139 5.29 -11.58 -1.82
N LEU A 140 4.53 -11.13 -0.81
CA LEU A 140 5.07 -10.34 0.30
C LEU A 140 6.10 -11.12 1.12
N PHE A 141 5.84 -12.39 1.41
CA PHE A 141 6.66 -13.20 2.31
C PHE A 141 8.09 -13.36 1.77
N SER A 142 8.24 -13.90 0.56
CA SER A 142 9.55 -14.10 -0.06
C SER A 142 10.24 -12.77 -0.37
N THR A 143 9.48 -11.73 -0.75
CA THR A 143 10.04 -10.39 -0.97
C THR A 143 10.68 -9.82 0.31
N LEU A 144 10.04 -9.96 1.47
CA LEU A 144 10.61 -9.50 2.74
C LEU A 144 11.85 -10.29 3.14
N LEU A 145 11.86 -11.62 2.95
CA LEU A 145 13.05 -12.44 3.18
C LEU A 145 14.21 -12.01 2.26
N GLY A 146 13.93 -11.77 0.98
CA GLY A 146 14.90 -11.31 -0.02
C GLY A 146 15.47 -9.93 0.29
N LEU A 147 14.63 -9.00 0.76
CA LEU A 147 15.02 -7.66 1.21
C LEU A 147 15.91 -7.68 2.46
N LEU A 148 15.66 -8.61 3.37
CA LEU A 148 16.39 -8.75 4.63
C LEU A 148 17.64 -9.65 4.50
N GLY A 149 17.85 -10.28 3.34
CA GLY A 149 18.98 -11.18 3.10
C GLY A 149 18.92 -12.48 3.90
N VAL A 150 17.72 -12.95 4.26
CA VAL A 150 17.54 -14.18 5.05
C VAL A 150 17.77 -15.42 4.19
N SER A 151 18.64 -16.33 4.66
CA SER A 151 18.79 -17.66 4.07
C SER A 151 17.92 -18.66 4.82
N THR A 152 16.94 -19.24 4.12
CA THR A 152 16.02 -20.24 4.68
C THR A 152 15.43 -21.10 3.56
N ARG A 153 15.02 -22.33 3.90
CA ARG A 153 14.32 -23.23 2.96
C ARG A 153 12.91 -22.75 2.59
N GLU A 154 12.33 -21.87 3.40
CA GLU A 154 10.99 -21.32 3.17
C GLU A 154 11.01 -20.20 2.10
N TYR A 155 12.19 -19.72 1.70
CA TYR A 155 12.32 -18.70 0.68
C TYR A 155 12.02 -19.26 -0.71
N GLN A 156 11.05 -18.66 -1.40
CA GLN A 156 10.70 -19.02 -2.77
C GLN A 156 11.06 -17.88 -3.71
N ALA A 157 12.13 -18.08 -4.50
CA ALA A 157 12.64 -17.08 -5.44
C ALA A 157 11.61 -16.65 -6.50
N ALA A 158 10.66 -17.53 -6.85
CA ALA A 158 9.57 -17.22 -7.78
C ALA A 158 8.57 -16.20 -7.20
N ASP A 159 8.43 -16.13 -5.88
CA ASP A 159 7.49 -15.23 -5.19
C ASP A 159 8.14 -13.90 -4.78
N ASP A 160 9.48 -13.80 -4.80
CA ASP A 160 10.19 -12.55 -4.54
C ASP A 160 10.14 -11.62 -5.77
N ILE A 161 9.42 -10.50 -5.64
CA ILE A 161 9.25 -9.53 -6.74
C ILE A 161 10.58 -8.89 -7.19
N LEU A 162 11.62 -8.97 -6.35
CA LEU A 162 12.92 -8.35 -6.59
C LEU A 162 13.91 -9.28 -7.27
N THR A 163 13.71 -10.60 -7.15
CA THR A 163 14.63 -11.61 -7.69
C THR A 163 14.89 -11.44 -9.19
N PRO A 164 13.87 -11.23 -10.06
CA PRO A 164 14.10 -11.04 -11.49
C PRO A 164 14.96 -9.83 -11.86
N CYS A 165 15.11 -8.87 -10.93
CA CYS A 165 15.87 -7.65 -11.14
C CYS A 165 17.18 -7.60 -10.35
N ARG A 166 17.60 -8.72 -9.75
CA ARG A 166 18.88 -8.88 -9.06
C ARG A 166 19.93 -9.38 -10.04
N GLU A 167 21.16 -8.87 -9.95
CA GLU A 167 22.27 -9.46 -10.70
C GLU A 167 22.43 -10.94 -10.31
N ALA A 168 22.56 -11.81 -11.32
CA ALA A 168 22.96 -13.18 -11.09
C ALA A 168 24.32 -13.18 -10.38
N GLY A 169 24.38 -13.90 -9.26
CA GLY A 169 25.63 -14.23 -8.57
C GLY A 169 26.44 -15.24 -9.34
#